data_AF-A0A833TCW0-F1
#
_entry.id   AF-A0A833TCW0-F1
#
_cell.length_a   1.000
_cell.length_b   1.000
_cell.length_c   1.000
_cell.angle_alpha   90.00
_cell.angle_beta   90.00
_cell.angle_gamma   90.00
#
_symmetry.space_group_name_H-M   'P 1'
#
loop_
_entity.id
_entity.type
_entity.pdbx_description
1 polymer ?
#
loop_
_entity_poly.entity_id
_entity_poly.type
_entity_poly.pdbx_seq_one_letter_code
_entity_poly.pdbx_strand_id
1 'polypeptide(L)'
;MAKVWQAWLAVFQGFFKSTLEWESILLFKVEPIPSAKSRYGYSLFVMLHIVRTVVLRCLWMHRNDIRFHELSVNLIDVQAQVKAVVTLHVERYYQDLLLKTLSHSGFQRRHLRDLVSSLGLTLVLPAETDTEDAQLEQNTA
;
A
#
# COMPACT_ATOMS: atom_id res chain seq x y z
N MET A 1 -10.44 2.59 17.14
CA MET A 1 -8.97 2.64 16.95
C MET A 1 -8.44 1.37 16.27
N ALA A 2 -8.37 0.21 16.93
CA ALA A 2 -7.83 -1.03 16.33
C ALA A 2 -8.60 -1.54 15.09
N LYS A 3 -9.92 -1.30 15.03
CA LYS A 3 -10.80 -1.81 13.96
C LYS A 3 -10.54 -1.21 12.57
N VAL A 4 -10.04 0.02 12.48
CA VAL A 4 -9.68 0.65 11.18
C VAL A 4 -8.48 -0.07 10.57
N TRP A 5 -7.54 -0.47 11.44
CA TRP A 5 -6.29 -1.11 11.06
C TRP A 5 -6.44 -2.61 10.81
N GLN A 6 -7.36 -3.30 11.50
CA GLN A 6 -7.64 -4.73 11.35
C GLN A 6 -7.93 -5.16 9.91
N ALA A 7 -8.67 -4.34 9.14
CA ALA A 7 -8.99 -4.64 7.75
C ALA A 7 -7.74 -4.76 6.86
N TRP A 8 -6.68 -4.01 7.18
CA TRP A 8 -5.43 -4.03 6.44
C TRP A 8 -4.44 -5.05 6.98
N LEU A 9 -4.39 -5.20 8.31
CA LEU A 9 -3.53 -6.18 8.98
C LEU A 9 -3.74 -7.59 8.48
N ALA A 10 -4.99 -8.03 8.37
CA ALA A 10 -5.32 -9.37 7.94
C ALA A 10 -4.72 -9.69 6.57
N VAL A 11 -4.75 -8.71 5.66
CA VAL A 11 -4.21 -8.87 4.30
C VAL A 11 -2.69 -8.79 4.30
N PHE A 12 -2.10 -7.80 4.96
CA PHE A 12 -0.64 -7.65 5.00
C PHE A 12 0.05 -8.78 5.77
N GLN A 13 -0.58 -9.37 6.78
CA GLN A 13 0.02 -10.45 7.57
C GLN A 13 0.43 -11.65 6.68
N GLY A 14 -0.30 -11.89 5.58
CA GLY A 14 0.05 -12.92 4.60
C GLY A 14 1.35 -12.67 3.83
N PHE A 15 1.94 -11.48 3.94
CA PHE A 15 3.17 -11.10 3.24
C PHE A 15 4.39 -10.97 4.16
N PHE A 16 4.21 -11.00 5.48
CA PHE A 16 5.28 -10.81 6.46
C PHE A 16 5.38 -11.99 7.42
N LYS A 17 6.61 -12.41 7.73
CA LYS A 17 6.90 -13.41 8.77
C LYS A 17 6.69 -12.85 10.16
N SER A 18 7.06 -11.59 10.35
CA SER A 18 6.84 -10.87 11.60
C SER A 18 5.35 -10.67 11.84
N THR A 19 4.89 -10.93 13.06
CA THR A 19 3.54 -10.53 13.48
C THR A 19 3.40 -9.02 13.37
N LEU A 20 2.43 -8.57 12.60
CA LEU A 20 2.15 -7.15 12.39
C LEU A 20 1.36 -6.59 13.58
N GLU A 21 2.08 -6.32 14.66
CA GLU A 21 1.57 -5.66 15.85
C GLU A 21 1.89 -4.17 15.86
N TRP A 22 1.25 -3.43 16.75
CA TRP A 22 1.38 -1.97 16.83
C TRP A 22 2.83 -1.51 16.93
N GLU A 23 3.68 -2.17 17.73
CA GLU A 23 5.09 -1.85 17.84
C GLU A 23 5.83 -2.06 16.50
N SER A 24 5.63 -3.22 15.86
CA SER A 24 6.28 -3.54 14.58
C SER A 24 5.91 -2.54 13.48
N ILE A 25 4.68 -2.04 13.51
CA ILE A 25 4.14 -1.07 12.57
C ILE A 25 4.69 0.32 12.87
N LEU A 26 4.66 0.75 14.14
CA LEU A 26 5.19 2.04 14.55
C LEU A 26 6.70 2.16 14.31
N LEU A 27 7.46 1.11 14.59
CA LEU A 27 8.92 1.10 14.43
C LEU A 27 9.36 0.58 13.06
N PHE A 28 8.42 0.14 12.23
CA PHE A 28 8.68 -0.46 10.91
C PHE A 28 9.68 -1.64 10.96
N LYS A 29 9.60 -2.43 12.03
CA LYS A 29 10.39 -3.66 12.23
C LYS A 29 9.65 -4.84 11.62
N VAL A 30 9.66 -4.93 10.29
CA VAL A 30 8.92 -5.96 9.54
C VAL A 30 9.85 -6.82 8.70
N GLU A 31 9.61 -8.14 8.68
CA GLU A 31 10.36 -9.08 7.84
C GLU A 31 9.43 -9.71 6.80
N PRO A 32 9.63 -9.48 5.49
CA PRO A 32 8.77 -10.06 4.47
C PRO A 32 9.03 -11.56 4.31
N ILE A 33 8.01 -12.30 3.90
CA ILE A 33 8.17 -13.69 3.47
C ILE A 33 8.99 -13.68 2.16
N PRO A 34 9.98 -14.59 1.97
CA PRO A 34 10.83 -14.60 0.78
C PRO A 34 10.05 -14.64 -0.53
N SER A 35 8.97 -15.42 -0.61
CA SER A 35 8.09 -15.48 -1.78
C SER A 35 7.39 -14.14 -2.05
N ALA A 36 6.87 -13.48 -1.01
CA ALA A 36 6.25 -12.16 -1.12
C ALA A 36 7.28 -11.08 -1.51
N LYS A 37 8.48 -11.12 -0.94
CA LYS A 37 9.58 -10.22 -1.30
C LYS A 37 10.00 -10.41 -2.76
N SER A 38 10.11 -11.66 -3.22
CA SER A 38 10.47 -11.96 -4.61
C SER A 38 9.36 -11.51 -5.57
N ARG A 39 8.09 -11.68 -5.19
CA ARG A 39 6.95 -11.37 -6.05
C ARG A 39 6.63 -9.87 -6.13
N TYR A 40 6.74 -9.15 -5.03
CA TYR A 40 6.30 -7.75 -4.95
C TYR A 40 7.46 -6.76 -4.78
N GLY A 41 8.66 -7.23 -4.47
CA GLY A 41 9.85 -6.40 -4.32
C GLY A 41 9.67 -5.27 -3.31
N TYR A 42 10.19 -4.09 -3.68
CA TYR A 42 10.11 -2.89 -2.83
C TYR A 42 8.67 -2.34 -2.70
N SER A 43 7.80 -2.60 -3.69
CA SER A 43 6.41 -2.14 -3.70
C SER A 43 5.62 -2.63 -2.48
N LEU A 44 5.97 -3.80 -1.93
CA LEU A 44 5.38 -4.32 -0.69
C LEU A 44 5.59 -3.38 0.51
N PHE A 45 6.80 -2.86 0.67
CA PHE A 45 7.14 -1.95 1.76
C PHE A 45 6.51 -0.57 1.56
N VAL A 46 6.50 -0.07 0.32
CA VAL A 46 5.85 1.21 -0.03
C VAL A 46 4.36 1.15 0.28
N MET A 47 3.68 0.07 -0.11
CA MET A 47 2.25 -0.11 0.17
C MET A 47 1.96 -0.17 1.67
N LEU A 48 2.73 -0.94 2.44
CA LEU A 48 2.59 -0.98 3.90
C LEU A 48 2.82 0.41 4.51
N HIS A 49 3.80 1.16 4.00
CA HIS A 49 4.10 2.50 4.47
C HIS A 49 2.98 3.50 4.16
N ILE A 50 2.42 3.49 2.95
CA ILE A 50 1.27 4.32 2.57
C ILE A 50 0.10 4.05 3.52
N VAL A 51 -0.30 2.78 3.67
CA VAL A 51 -1.43 2.40 4.52
C VAL A 51 -1.18 2.80 5.98
N ARG A 52 0.03 2.54 6.50
CA ARG A 52 0.46 2.97 7.83
C ARG A 52 0.28 4.46 8.03
N THR A 53 0.85 5.29 7.15
CA THR A 53 0.82 6.74 7.30
C THR A 53 -0.61 7.29 7.24
N VAL A 54 -1.44 6.78 6.34
CA VAL A 54 -2.84 7.20 6.21
C VAL A 54 -3.64 6.85 7.46
N VAL A 55 -3.51 5.62 7.97
CA VAL A 55 -4.27 5.21 9.16
C VAL A 55 -3.76 5.94 10.40
N LEU A 56 -2.44 6.08 10.59
CA LEU A 56 -1.90 6.84 11.72
C LEU A 56 -2.38 8.30 11.71
N ARG A 57 -2.39 8.95 10.53
CA ARG A 57 -2.96 10.29 10.37
C ARG A 57 -4.43 10.33 10.74
N CYS A 58 -5.21 9.36 10.28
CA CYS A 58 -6.64 9.27 10.60
C CYS A 58 -6.90 9.10 12.10
N LEU A 59 -6.15 8.21 12.77
CA LEU A 59 -6.22 8.00 14.21
C LEU A 59 -5.83 9.26 14.99
N TRP A 60 -4.84 10.01 14.48
CA TRP A 60 -4.41 11.27 15.08
C TRP A 60 -5.48 12.36 14.98
N MET A 61 -6.10 12.53 13.81
CA MET A 61 -7.15 13.54 13.59
C MET A 61 -8.37 13.32 14.49
N HIS A 62 -8.80 12.08 14.66
CA HIS A 62 -9.95 11.73 15.51
C HIS A 62 -9.59 11.50 16.99
N ARG A 63 -8.33 11.73 17.39
CA ARG A 63 -7.89 11.51 18.78
C ARG A 63 -8.68 12.35 19.77
N ASN A 64 -8.97 13.61 19.42
CA ASN A 64 -9.67 14.53 20.29
C ASN A 64 -11.17 14.19 20.38
N ASP A 65 -11.79 13.87 19.25
CA ASP A 65 -13.18 13.43 19.21
C ASP A 65 -13.35 12.20 20.11
N ILE A 66 -12.51 11.18 19.96
CA ILE A 66 -12.56 9.96 20.78
C ILE A 66 -12.29 10.22 22.27
N ARG A 67 -11.42 11.19 22.59
CA ARG A 67 -10.99 11.45 23.97
C ARG A 67 -11.96 12.33 24.75
N PHE A 68 -12.57 13.31 24.08
CA PHE A 68 -13.32 14.37 24.74
C PHE A 68 -14.82 14.29 24.47
N HIS A 69 -15.24 13.59 23.42
CA HIS A 69 -16.64 13.44 23.06
C HIS A 69 -16.90 11.95 22.97
N GLU A 70 -17.84 11.40 23.73
CA GLU A 70 -18.24 9.98 23.63
C GLU A 70 -18.94 9.66 22.29
N LEU A 71 -18.58 10.37 21.22
CA LEU A 71 -18.97 10.16 19.85
C LEU A 71 -18.54 8.76 19.44
N SER A 72 -19.52 7.91 19.17
CA SER A 72 -19.33 6.70 18.40
C SER A 72 -18.89 7.09 16.99
N VAL A 73 -17.57 7.19 16.79
CA VAL A 73 -16.97 7.45 15.49
C VAL A 73 -17.58 6.49 14.47
N ASN A 74 -18.16 7.01 13.39
CA ASN A 74 -18.70 6.17 12.32
C ASN A 74 -17.54 5.43 11.65
N LEU A 75 -17.34 4.18 12.07
CA LEU A 75 -16.23 3.36 11.62
C LEU A 75 -16.25 3.13 10.10
N ILE A 76 -17.44 3.07 9.51
CA ILE A 76 -17.63 2.83 8.08
C ILE A 76 -17.11 4.04 7.30
N ASP A 77 -17.49 5.25 7.70
CA ASP A 77 -17.05 6.49 7.04
C ASP A 77 -15.53 6.65 7.15
N VAL A 78 -14.97 6.37 8.34
CA VAL A 78 -13.53 6.42 8.56
C VAL A 78 -12.79 5.39 7.70
N GLN A 79 -13.30 4.16 7.60
CA GLN A 79 -12.72 3.13 6.73
C GLN A 79 -12.79 3.52 5.25
N ALA A 80 -13.92 4.10 4.81
CA ALA A 80 -14.08 4.59 3.45
C ALA A 80 -13.09 5.73 3.15
N GLN A 81 -12.93 6.69 4.07
CA GLN A 81 -11.97 7.77 3.94
C GLN A 81 -10.53 7.27 3.88
N VAL A 82 -10.14 6.35 4.77
CA VAL A 82 -8.82 5.72 4.74
C VAL A 82 -8.59 5.03 3.40
N LYS A 83 -9.57 4.23 2.93
CA LYS A 83 -9.45 3.53 1.63
C LYS A 83 -9.27 4.52 0.49
N ALA A 84 -10.07 5.59 0.43
CA ALA A 84 -9.96 6.61 -0.61
C ALA A 84 -8.59 7.31 -0.60
N VAL A 85 -8.07 7.68 0.58
CA VAL A 85 -6.78 8.34 0.69
C VAL A 85 -5.63 7.39 0.35
N VAL A 86 -5.71 6.11 0.75
CA VAL A 86 -4.75 5.08 0.31
C VAL A 86 -4.77 4.98 -1.21
N THR A 87 -5.95 4.85 -1.83
CA THR A 87 -6.09 4.79 -3.30
C THR A 87 -5.36 5.94 -3.98
N LEU A 88 -5.58 7.19 -3.54
CA LEU A 88 -4.92 8.37 -4.10
C LEU A 88 -3.38 8.32 -3.97
N HIS A 89 -2.87 7.86 -2.84
CA HIS A 89 -1.42 7.71 -2.67
C HIS A 89 -0.82 6.61 -3.55
N VAL A 90 -1.56 5.52 -3.77
CA VAL A 90 -1.14 4.43 -4.66
C VAL A 90 -1.15 4.90 -6.12
N GLU A 91 -2.18 5.63 -6.54
CA GLU A 91 -2.24 6.24 -7.87
C GLU A 91 -1.08 7.20 -8.08
N ARG A 92 -0.80 8.07 -7.09
CA ARG A 92 0.35 8.97 -7.16
C ARG A 92 1.67 8.21 -7.26
N TYR A 93 1.85 7.17 -6.47
CA TYR A 93 3.05 6.33 -6.53
C TYR A 93 3.21 5.68 -7.90
N TYR A 94 2.12 5.17 -8.49
CA TYR A 94 2.14 4.63 -9.85
C TYR A 94 2.53 5.69 -10.90
N GLN A 95 1.99 6.91 -10.81
CA GLN A 95 2.37 8.01 -11.69
C GLN A 95 3.86 8.38 -11.54
N ASP A 96 4.37 8.41 -10.31
CA ASP A 96 5.79 8.66 -10.06
C ASP A 96 6.68 7.53 -10.64
N LEU A 97 6.18 6.29 -10.72
CA LEU A 97 6.87 5.20 -11.43
C LEU A 97 6.85 5.39 -12.95
N LEU A 98 5.77 5.93 -13.52
CA LEU A 98 5.69 6.25 -14.97
C LEU A 98 6.69 7.35 -15.37
N LEU A 99 6.82 8.39 -14.54
CA LEU A 99 7.64 9.57 -14.85
C LEU A 99 9.14 9.36 -14.57
N LYS A 100 9.50 8.34 -13.79
CA LYS A 100 10.91 8.04 -13.52
C LYS A 100 11.53 7.27 -14.69
N THR A 101 12.54 7.87 -15.32
CA THR A 101 13.50 7.21 -16.21
C THR A 101 14.41 6.26 -15.44
N LEU A 102 13.84 5.26 -14.79
CA LEU A 102 14.58 4.16 -14.16
C LEU A 102 14.41 2.92 -15.02
N SER A 103 15.50 2.22 -15.28
CA SER A 103 15.56 0.94 -16.01
C SER A 103 14.64 -0.16 -15.45
N HIS A 104 14.09 0.03 -14.25
CA HIS A 104 13.23 -0.94 -13.56
C HIS A 104 11.80 -0.43 -13.28
N SER A 105 11.38 0.69 -13.89
CA SER A 105 10.05 1.27 -13.66
C SER A 105 8.92 0.31 -14.08
N GLY A 106 9.03 -0.34 -15.25
CA GLY A 106 8.04 -1.33 -15.73
C GLY A 106 7.87 -2.52 -14.78
N PHE A 107 8.97 -3.09 -14.31
CA PHE A 107 8.95 -4.20 -13.35
C PHE A 107 8.27 -3.80 -12.02
N GLN A 108 8.57 -2.60 -11.50
CA GLN A 108 7.94 -2.08 -10.29
C GLN A 108 6.43 -1.82 -10.47
N ARG A 109 5.99 -1.38 -11.65
CA ARG A 109 4.57 -1.19 -12.01
C ARG A 109 3.81 -2.51 -12.00
N ARG A 110 4.38 -3.58 -12.60
CA ARG A 110 3.77 -4.92 -12.58
C ARG A 110 3.59 -5.44 -11.16
N HIS A 111 4.64 -5.35 -10.34
CA HIS A 111 4.58 -5.75 -8.94
C HIS A 111 3.55 -4.97 -8.13
N LEU A 112 3.43 -3.66 -8.40
CA LEU A 112 2.43 -2.82 -7.75
C LEU A 112 1.00 -3.22 -8.17
N ARG A 113 0.75 -3.51 -9.45
CA ARG A 113 -0.58 -3.93 -9.94
C ARG A 113 -1.03 -5.25 -9.33
N ASP A 114 -0.13 -6.24 -9.26
CA ASP A 114 -0.41 -7.53 -8.62
C ASP A 114 -0.72 -7.37 -7.12
N LEU A 115 0.03 -6.49 -6.45
CA LEU A 115 -0.15 -6.21 -5.04
C LEU A 115 -1.46 -5.47 -4.76
N VAL A 116 -1.83 -4.48 -5.60
CA VAL A 116 -3.11 -3.75 -5.52
C VAL A 116 -4.29 -4.71 -5.67
N SER A 117 -4.20 -5.64 -6.62
CA SER A 117 -5.21 -6.69 -6.83
C SER A 117 -5.33 -7.60 -5.61
N SER A 118 -4.20 -8.00 -5.02
CA SER A 118 -4.15 -8.83 -3.81
C SER A 118 -4.71 -8.12 -2.57
N LEU A 119 -4.63 -6.78 -2.54
CA LEU A 119 -5.17 -5.95 -1.47
C LEU A 119 -6.67 -5.65 -1.61
N GLY A 120 -7.33 -6.10 -2.69
CA GLY A 120 -8.75 -5.81 -2.94
C GLY A 120 -9.05 -4.33 -3.19
N LEU A 121 -8.04 -3.58 -3.66
CA LEU A 121 -8.19 -2.18 -4.02
C LEU A 121 -8.74 -2.08 -5.44
N THR A 122 -9.90 -1.44 -5.59
CA THR A 122 -10.51 -1.13 -6.89
C THR A 122 -9.81 0.10 -7.47
N LEU A 123 -8.59 -0.10 -7.97
CA LEU A 123 -7.78 0.96 -8.58
C LEU A 123 -7.84 0.79 -10.11
N VAL A 124 -8.20 1.84 -10.83
CA VAL A 124 -8.11 1.86 -12.29
C VAL A 124 -6.70 2.28 -12.67
N LEU A 125 -5.77 1.32 -12.63
CA LEU A 125 -4.43 1.53 -13.16
C LEU A 125 -4.46 1.39 -14.70
N PRO A 126 -3.89 2.34 -15.46
CA PRO A 126 -3.76 2.22 -16.92
C PRO A 126 -3.15 0.86 -17.29
N ALA A 127 -3.70 0.22 -18.33
CA ALA A 127 -3.08 -0.98 -18.91
C ALA A 127 -1.67 -0.61 -19.43
N GLU A 128 -0.69 -1.50 -19.27
CA GLU A 128 0.60 -1.25 -19.94
C GLU A 128 0.35 -1.40 -21.45
N THR A 129 0.69 -0.39 -22.23
CA THR A 129 0.82 -0.55 -23.68
C THR A 129 2.13 -1.30 -23.92
N ASP A 130 2.03 -2.56 -24.33
CA ASP A 130 3.14 -3.52 -24.54
C ASP A 130 4.28 -3.03 -25.46
N THR A 131 4.13 -1.87 -26.10
CA THR A 131 5.05 -1.33 -27.11
C THR A 131 6.38 -0.81 -26.57
N GLU A 132 6.50 -0.40 -25.30
CA GLU A 132 7.74 0.21 -24.79
C GLU A 132 8.70 -0.82 -24.14
N ASP A 133 8.18 -1.87 -23.50
CA ASP A 133 9.02 -2.87 -22.83
C ASP A 133 9.72 -3.81 -23.85
N ALA A 134 9.09 -4.08 -25.00
CA ALA A 134 9.68 -4.89 -26.07
C ALA A 134 10.91 -4.24 -26.73
N GLN A 135 11.03 -2.91 -26.66
CA GLN A 135 12.17 -2.18 -27.24
C GLN A 135 13.37 -2.10 -26.29
N LEU A 136 13.16 -2.25 -24.97
CA LEU A 136 14.24 -2.24 -23.99
C LEU A 136 14.92 -3.61 -23.88
N GLU A 137 14.17 -4.72 -23.97
CA GLU A 137 14.76 -6.06 -23.93
C GLU A 137 15.64 -6.38 -25.16
N GLN A 138 15.31 -5.85 -26.35
CA GLN A 138 16.12 -6.05 -27.56
C GLN A 138 17.43 -5.26 -27.59
N ASN A 139 17.57 -4.21 -26.77
CA ASN A 139 18.76 -3.36 -26.75
C ASN A 139 19.78 -3.74 -25.66
N THR A 140 19.47 -4.76 -24.85
CA THR A 140 20.35 -5.29 -23.79
C THR A 140 20.71 -6.77 -23.98
N ALA A 141 20.37 -7.38 -25.12
CA ALA A 141 20.74 -8.74 -25.49
C ALA A 141 21.94 -8.78 -26.45
#